data_AF-A0A2E2TEQ4-F1
#
_entry.id   AF-A0A2E2TEQ4-F1
#
_cell.length_a   1.000
_cell.length_b   1.000
_cell.length_c   1.000
_cell.angle_alpha   90.00
_cell.angle_beta   90.00
_cell.angle_gamma   90.00
#
_symmetry.space_group_name_H-M   'P 1'
#
loop_
_entity.id
_entity.type
_entity.pdbx_description
1 polymer ?
#
loop_
_entity_poly.entity_id
_entity_poly.type
_entity_poly.pdbx_seq_one_letter_code
_entity_poly.pdbx_strand_id
1 'polypeptide(L)'
;MKIQLKHIVLSSLSVLITCVGYGQTNVPFISIDYQAEYIVNKGRLSGAYSSKYSNGNSKATGQLINGFKYGEWKLYDSTGTLVLHRLYNAPFQFRQIFPEQAEAEPAYNLQYNDAGYIPYFEFEQKNIKWSKRVWRNIEETDNEELFKKDRLFKLFCDLADKNSIQLYSAQNDEFTDELEYKQEKFKSISPIRCQIKEDVFFDTDRMEMETRIIGICPVAAINGKDQELFWVYLSDIREHLAKHDIKSDFWERIKTFDDLFFFRDFASSIYKESNHNGKPIEAYKQSDEIALEAERIEMAIINKEIDLLLSLAR
;
A
#
# COMPACT_ATOMS: atom_id res chain seq x y z
N MET A 1 12.25 43.64 15.73
CA MET A 1 12.77 42.57 16.60
C MET A 1 13.32 41.48 15.69
N LYS A 2 14.64 41.27 15.70
CA LYS A 2 15.35 40.38 14.76
C LYS A 2 14.96 38.92 15.01
N ILE A 3 14.53 38.23 13.96
CA ILE A 3 14.31 36.77 13.96
C ILE A 3 15.70 36.12 13.87
N GLN A 4 16.10 35.39 14.92
CA GLN A 4 17.28 34.53 14.86
C GLN A 4 16.90 33.21 14.18
N LEU A 5 17.49 32.93 13.02
CA LEU A 5 17.57 31.60 12.45
C LEU A 5 18.35 30.71 13.43
N LYS A 6 17.70 29.67 13.96
CA LYS A 6 18.41 28.57 14.64
C LYS A 6 19.07 27.70 13.57
N HIS A 7 20.37 27.48 13.79
CA HIS A 7 21.25 26.66 12.98
C HIS A 7 20.68 25.27 12.70
N ILE A 8 20.51 24.94 11.42
CA ILE A 8 20.37 23.57 10.93
C ILE A 8 21.76 22.95 11.08
N VAL A 9 21.90 22.04 12.03
CA VAL A 9 23.07 21.15 12.10
C VAL A 9 22.89 20.15 10.98
N LEU A 10 23.63 20.32 9.87
CA LEU A 10 23.81 19.27 8.87
C LEU A 10 24.64 18.15 9.53
N SER A 11 23.98 17.19 10.16
CA SER A 11 24.59 15.88 10.38
C SER A 11 24.78 15.25 9.00
N SER A 12 26.02 14.91 8.67
CA SER A 12 26.42 14.31 7.40
C SER A 12 25.61 13.05 7.12
N LEU A 13 24.56 13.19 6.32
CA LEU A 13 23.89 12.08 5.66
C LEU A 13 24.90 11.49 4.68
N SER A 14 25.46 10.34 5.03
CA SER A 14 26.23 9.53 4.10
C SER A 14 25.22 9.01 3.07
N VAL A 15 25.02 9.78 2.00
CA VAL A 15 24.25 9.36 0.83
C VAL A 15 24.98 8.15 0.26
N LEU A 16 24.45 6.95 0.50
CA LEU A 16 24.80 5.83 -0.35
C LEU A 16 24.24 6.20 -1.72
N ILE A 17 25.09 6.65 -2.64
CA ILE A 17 24.69 6.93 -4.02
C ILE A 17 24.43 5.58 -4.67
N THR A 18 23.24 5.03 -4.45
CA THR A 18 22.66 4.06 -5.37
C THR A 18 22.34 4.82 -6.63
N CYS A 19 22.86 4.39 -7.79
CA CYS A 19 22.50 4.98 -9.07
C CYS A 19 20.97 4.99 -9.20
N VAL A 20 20.37 6.17 -9.07
CA VAL A 20 18.93 6.36 -9.22
C VAL A 20 18.64 6.21 -10.71
N GLY A 21 17.91 5.17 -11.09
CA GLY A 21 17.51 4.94 -12.47
C GLY A 21 16.55 6.02 -12.97
N TYR A 22 16.35 6.11 -14.29
CA TYR A 22 15.38 7.03 -14.88
C TYR A 22 13.97 6.76 -14.31
N GLY A 23 13.33 7.76 -13.71
CA GLY A 23 12.01 7.64 -13.08
C GLY A 23 12.00 7.23 -11.60
N GLN A 24 13.18 7.05 -11.00
CA GLN A 24 13.33 6.80 -9.56
C GLN A 24 13.64 8.09 -8.81
N THR A 25 13.16 8.20 -7.58
CA THR A 25 13.42 9.30 -6.65
C THR A 25 13.83 8.73 -5.31
N ASN A 26 14.96 9.20 -4.78
CA ASN A 26 15.38 8.88 -3.42
C ASN A 26 14.74 9.87 -2.44
N VAL A 27 14.00 9.38 -1.45
CA VAL A 27 13.18 10.19 -0.55
C VAL A 27 13.69 10.05 0.88
N PRO A 28 14.24 11.13 1.48
CA PRO A 28 14.59 11.14 2.89
C PRO A 28 13.34 11.40 3.75
N PHE A 29 13.21 10.63 4.83
CA PHE A 29 12.16 10.79 5.83
C PHE A 29 12.78 10.97 7.22
N ILE A 30 12.32 11.96 7.96
CA ILE A 30 12.82 12.27 9.31
C ILE A 30 11.63 12.38 10.26
N SER A 31 11.65 11.58 11.32
CA SER A 31 10.74 11.67 12.44
C SER A 31 11.50 11.88 13.76
N ILE A 32 10.77 12.04 14.86
CA ILE A 32 11.37 12.17 16.19
C ILE A 32 12.06 10.87 16.65
N ASP A 33 11.54 9.71 16.23
CA ASP A 33 11.98 8.40 16.72
C ASP A 33 13.01 7.74 15.81
N TYR A 34 12.96 8.02 14.50
CA TYR A 34 13.82 7.40 13.51
C TYR A 34 13.93 8.25 12.23
N GLN A 35 14.95 7.94 11.43
CA GLN A 35 15.14 8.46 10.09
C GLN A 35 15.08 7.31 9.09
N ALA A 36 14.59 7.56 7.88
CA ALA A 36 14.57 6.60 6.79
C ALA A 36 14.95 7.24 5.46
N GLU A 37 15.35 6.40 4.53
CA GLU A 37 15.64 6.75 3.14
C GLU A 37 15.12 5.61 2.27
N TYR A 38 14.31 5.93 1.26
CA TYR A 38 13.67 4.94 0.39
C TYR A 38 13.51 5.43 -1.04
N ILE A 39 13.40 4.49 -1.97
CA ILE A 39 13.22 4.80 -3.38
C ILE A 39 11.75 4.69 -3.78
N VAL A 40 11.26 5.73 -4.46
CA VAL A 40 10.00 5.74 -5.19
C VAL A 40 10.29 5.61 -6.68
N ASN A 41 9.61 4.69 -7.37
CA ASN A 41 9.67 4.53 -8.82
C ASN A 41 8.27 4.67 -9.39
N LYS A 42 8.00 5.74 -10.17
CA LYS A 42 6.66 6.06 -10.70
C LYS A 42 5.54 5.90 -9.64
N GLY A 43 5.70 6.60 -8.52
CA GLY A 43 4.74 6.60 -7.41
C GLY A 43 4.64 5.32 -6.57
N ARG A 44 5.45 4.28 -6.83
CA ARG A 44 5.50 3.02 -6.07
C ARG A 44 6.74 2.95 -5.19
N LEU A 45 6.62 2.40 -3.97
CA LEU A 45 7.76 2.08 -3.11
C LEU A 45 8.55 0.89 -3.69
N SER A 46 9.55 1.20 -4.51
CA SER A 46 10.25 0.21 -5.33
C SER A 46 11.73 0.58 -5.47
N GLY A 47 12.57 -0.13 -4.73
CA GLY A 47 14.01 0.04 -4.67
C GLY A 47 14.55 -0.07 -3.24
N ALA A 48 15.72 0.51 -3.00
CA ALA A 48 16.39 0.40 -1.71
C ALA A 48 15.59 1.08 -0.60
N TYR A 49 15.62 0.48 0.59
CA TYR A 49 15.09 1.03 1.83
C TYR A 49 16.15 0.93 2.92
N SER A 50 16.31 2.00 3.70
CA SER A 50 17.09 1.98 4.93
C SER A 50 16.47 2.85 6.01
N SER A 51 16.65 2.49 7.27
CA SER A 51 16.28 3.31 8.41
C SER A 51 17.32 3.27 9.53
N LYS A 52 17.34 4.34 10.33
CA LYS A 52 18.26 4.54 11.46
C LYS A 52 17.49 4.99 12.69
N TYR A 53 17.93 4.53 13.87
CA TYR A 53 17.51 5.08 15.15
C TYR A 53 17.94 6.53 15.31
N SER A 54 17.31 7.24 16.25
CA SER A 54 17.68 8.63 16.61
C SER A 54 19.14 8.79 17.06
N ASN A 55 19.78 7.73 17.56
CA ASN A 55 21.20 7.72 17.90
C ASN A 55 22.14 7.53 16.69
N GLY A 56 21.58 7.38 15.48
CA GLY A 56 22.32 7.21 14.23
C GLY A 56 22.65 5.77 13.84
N ASN A 57 22.42 4.78 14.73
CA ASN A 57 22.65 3.38 14.40
C ASN A 57 21.61 2.88 13.40
N SER A 58 22.02 2.00 12.49
CA SER A 58 21.12 1.33 11.55
C SER A 58 20.01 0.60 12.30
N LYS A 59 18.79 0.67 11.77
CA LYS A 59 17.59 0.00 12.30
C LYS A 59 17.11 -1.08 11.34
N ALA A 60 17.00 -0.76 10.05
CA ALA A 60 16.70 -1.74 9.02
C ALA A 60 17.35 -1.39 7.68
N THR A 61 17.64 -2.40 6.87
CA THR A 61 18.02 -2.26 5.47
C THR A 61 17.36 -3.35 4.63
N GLY A 62 17.00 -3.03 3.39
CA GLY A 62 16.45 -3.99 2.45
C GLY A 62 16.05 -3.40 1.11
N GLN A 63 15.31 -4.17 0.32
CA GLN A 63 14.74 -3.75 -0.96
C GLN A 63 13.23 -3.91 -0.94
N LEU A 64 12.53 -2.98 -1.58
CA LEU A 64 11.09 -3.00 -1.80
C LEU A 64 10.77 -3.19 -3.28
N ILE A 65 9.69 -3.90 -3.58
CA ILE A 65 9.04 -3.93 -4.89
C ILE A 65 7.55 -3.74 -4.64
N ASN A 66 6.98 -2.62 -5.09
CA ASN A 66 5.57 -2.26 -4.88
C ASN A 66 5.15 -2.30 -3.40
N GLY A 67 6.05 -1.88 -2.51
CA GLY A 67 5.86 -1.93 -1.06
C GLY A 67 6.10 -3.30 -0.41
N PHE A 68 6.30 -4.37 -1.18
CA PHE A 68 6.65 -5.68 -0.64
C PHE A 68 8.15 -5.80 -0.39
N LYS A 69 8.52 -6.43 0.72
CA LYS A 69 9.92 -6.78 1.00
C LYS A 69 10.45 -7.77 -0.05
N TYR A 70 11.64 -7.49 -0.57
CA TYR A 70 12.34 -8.33 -1.53
C TYR A 70 13.82 -8.44 -1.18
N GLY A 71 14.47 -9.55 -1.55
CA GLY A 71 15.88 -9.78 -1.30
C GLY A 71 16.22 -9.87 0.20
N GLU A 72 17.46 -9.54 0.55
CA GLU A 72 17.91 -9.54 1.94
C GLU A 72 17.31 -8.36 2.71
N TRP A 73 16.73 -8.66 3.87
CA TRP A 73 16.29 -7.68 4.86
C TRP A 73 16.99 -7.94 6.18
N LYS A 74 17.68 -6.93 6.70
CA LYS A 74 18.44 -6.98 7.95
C LYS A 74 17.89 -5.95 8.91
N LEU A 75 17.57 -6.37 10.13
CA LEU A 75 17.08 -5.51 11.19
C LEU A 75 18.05 -5.58 12.37
N TYR A 76 18.28 -4.43 12.99
CA TYR A 76 19.25 -4.23 14.04
C TYR A 76 18.57 -3.59 15.25
N ASP A 77 19.07 -3.84 16.45
CA ASP A 77 18.65 -3.10 17.63
C ASP A 77 19.33 -1.73 17.73
N SER A 78 18.92 -0.94 18.73
CA SER A 78 19.46 0.40 18.95
C SER A 78 20.95 0.44 19.28
N THR A 79 21.57 -0.69 19.62
CA THR A 79 23.02 -0.80 19.85
C THR A 79 23.80 -1.08 18.56
N GLY A 80 23.10 -1.38 17.46
CA GLY A 80 23.67 -1.78 16.18
C GLY A 80 23.87 -3.29 16.04
N THR A 81 23.35 -4.09 16.98
CA THR A 81 23.46 -5.55 16.93
C THR A 81 22.41 -6.11 15.95
N LEU A 82 22.81 -7.04 15.08
CA LEU A 82 21.89 -7.73 14.17
C LEU A 82 20.90 -8.58 14.99
N VAL A 83 19.60 -8.38 14.76
CA VAL A 83 18.52 -9.11 15.43
C VAL A 83 17.81 -10.05 14.48
N LEU A 84 17.59 -9.62 13.23
CA LEU A 84 16.85 -10.40 12.25
C LEU A 84 17.52 -10.29 10.88
N HIS A 85 17.65 -11.41 10.17
CA HIS A 85 18.04 -11.46 8.77
C HIS A 85 17.11 -12.41 8.02
N ARG A 86 16.40 -11.91 7.01
CA ARG A 86 15.50 -12.69 6.15
C ARG A 86 15.85 -12.49 4.68
N LEU A 87 15.66 -13.52 3.87
CA LEU A 87 15.76 -13.47 2.41
C LEU A 87 14.36 -13.66 1.82
N TYR A 88 13.81 -12.61 1.23
CA TYR A 88 12.51 -12.60 0.57
C TYR A 88 12.68 -12.91 -0.92
N ASN A 89 12.05 -13.97 -1.39
CA ASN A 89 12.11 -14.42 -2.79
C ASN A 89 10.84 -14.07 -3.58
N ALA A 90 9.74 -13.80 -2.89
CA ALA A 90 8.49 -13.31 -3.45
C ALA A 90 7.69 -12.56 -2.36
N PRO A 91 6.63 -11.80 -2.72
CA PRO A 91 5.74 -11.20 -1.72
C PRO A 91 5.27 -12.25 -0.71
N PHE A 92 5.37 -11.92 0.59
CA PHE A 92 4.98 -12.78 1.70
C PHE A 92 5.74 -14.12 1.85
N GLN A 93 6.78 -14.35 1.04
CA GLN A 93 7.60 -15.55 1.13
C GLN A 93 9.02 -15.17 1.49
N PHE A 94 9.52 -15.74 2.59
CA PHE A 94 10.88 -15.54 3.03
C PHE A 94 11.47 -16.80 3.64
N ARG A 95 12.80 -16.83 3.66
CA ARG A 95 13.58 -17.72 4.52
C ARG A 95 14.26 -16.88 5.60
N GLN A 96 14.07 -17.24 6.86
CA GLN A 96 14.81 -16.61 7.95
C GLN A 96 16.21 -17.21 8.02
N ILE A 97 17.22 -16.33 7.94
CA ILE A 97 18.64 -16.67 8.00
C ILE A 97 19.17 -16.49 9.42
N PHE A 98 18.72 -15.44 10.12
CA PHE A 98 19.11 -15.19 11.50
C PHE A 98 17.93 -14.61 12.31
N PRO A 99 17.70 -15.08 13.55
CA PRO A 99 18.22 -16.34 14.07
C PRO A 99 17.74 -17.51 13.20
N GLU A 100 18.57 -18.55 13.06
CA GLU A 100 18.17 -19.74 12.31
C GLU A 100 16.94 -20.37 12.96
N GLN A 101 15.90 -20.58 12.17
CA GLN A 101 14.67 -21.25 12.60
C GLN A 101 14.68 -22.70 12.12
N ALA A 102 14.33 -23.62 13.02
CA ALA A 102 14.23 -25.05 12.70
C ALA A 102 12.98 -25.36 11.87
N GLU A 103 11.90 -24.61 12.07
CA GLU A 103 10.63 -24.76 11.35
C GLU A 103 10.38 -23.52 10.49
N ALA A 104 9.84 -23.72 9.29
CA ALA A 104 9.46 -22.64 8.42
C ALA A 104 8.10 -22.08 8.86
N GLU A 105 8.01 -20.74 8.91
CA GLU A 105 6.72 -20.06 9.08
C GLU A 105 5.76 -20.48 7.96
N PRO A 106 4.44 -20.53 8.21
CA PRO A 106 3.43 -20.74 7.17
C PRO A 106 3.64 -19.74 6.03
N ALA A 107 3.91 -20.25 4.84
CA ALA A 107 4.17 -19.42 3.67
C ALA A 107 2.89 -19.23 2.86
N TYR A 108 2.78 -18.05 2.24
CA TYR A 108 1.73 -17.76 1.27
C TYR A 108 1.85 -18.71 0.07
N ASN A 109 0.76 -19.40 -0.32
CA ASN A 109 0.76 -20.15 -1.57
C ASN A 109 0.42 -19.22 -2.73
N LEU A 110 1.44 -18.74 -3.45
CA LEU A 110 1.28 -17.85 -4.60
C LEU A 110 0.87 -18.61 -5.88
N GLN A 111 -0.16 -19.44 -5.78
CA GLN A 111 -0.75 -20.21 -6.87
C GLN A 111 -2.13 -19.67 -7.23
N TYR A 112 -2.40 -19.61 -8.53
CA TYR A 112 -3.72 -19.25 -9.05
C TYR A 112 -4.70 -20.40 -8.81
N ASN A 113 -5.91 -20.06 -8.38
CA ASN A 113 -7.02 -20.99 -8.31
C ASN A 113 -7.71 -21.15 -9.69
N ASP A 114 -8.75 -21.99 -9.75
CA ASP A 114 -9.53 -22.22 -10.97
C ASP A 114 -10.25 -20.97 -11.50
N ALA A 115 -10.48 -19.98 -10.62
CA ALA A 115 -11.06 -18.69 -10.98
C ALA A 115 -10.01 -17.68 -11.52
N GLY A 116 -8.74 -18.09 -11.60
CA GLY A 116 -7.67 -17.32 -12.22
C GLY A 116 -7.03 -16.25 -11.33
N TYR A 117 -7.20 -16.31 -10.00
CA TYR A 117 -6.56 -15.38 -9.06
C TYR A 117 -5.85 -16.10 -7.91
N ILE A 118 -4.93 -15.40 -7.24
CA ILE A 118 -4.25 -15.92 -6.03
C ILE A 118 -5.13 -15.64 -4.81
N PRO A 119 -5.65 -16.67 -4.11
CA PRO A 119 -6.51 -16.45 -2.95
C PRO A 119 -5.73 -15.80 -1.81
N TYR A 120 -6.43 -15.04 -0.96
CA TYR A 120 -5.80 -14.48 0.22
C TYR A 120 -5.41 -15.59 1.21
N PHE A 121 -4.31 -15.41 1.95
CA PHE A 121 -3.95 -16.34 3.02
C PHE A 121 -5.05 -16.36 4.10
N GLU A 122 -5.49 -17.54 4.52
CA GLU A 122 -6.47 -17.64 5.60
C GLU A 122 -5.79 -17.45 6.95
N PHE A 123 -6.32 -16.56 7.78
CA PHE A 123 -5.77 -16.28 9.11
C PHE A 123 -6.86 -16.35 10.17
N GLU A 124 -6.47 -16.65 11.40
CA GLU A 124 -7.34 -16.51 12.56
C GLU A 124 -7.18 -15.13 13.20
N GLN A 125 -8.28 -14.47 13.53
CA GLN A 125 -8.26 -13.13 14.14
C GLN A 125 -7.39 -13.07 15.40
N LYS A 126 -7.30 -14.17 16.17
CA LYS A 126 -6.48 -14.27 17.38
C LYS A 126 -4.97 -14.06 17.13
N ASN A 127 -4.52 -14.26 15.89
CA ASN A 127 -3.13 -14.12 15.47
C ASN A 127 -2.82 -12.69 14.99
N ILE A 128 -3.82 -11.82 14.92
CA ILE A 128 -3.63 -10.43 14.52
C ILE A 128 -3.17 -9.60 15.71
N LYS A 129 -1.87 -9.30 15.77
CA LYS A 129 -1.26 -8.53 16.87
C LYS A 129 -1.45 -7.02 16.71
N TRP A 130 -1.58 -6.56 15.48
CA TRP A 130 -1.79 -5.14 15.18
C TRP A 130 -2.54 -5.02 13.85
N SER A 131 -3.42 -4.03 13.75
CA SER A 131 -4.04 -3.65 12.50
C SER A 131 -4.23 -2.14 12.40
N LYS A 132 -4.36 -1.67 11.16
CA LYS A 132 -4.73 -0.30 10.82
C LYS A 132 -5.48 -0.29 9.52
N ARG A 133 -6.52 0.54 9.45
CA ARG A 133 -7.25 0.78 8.21
C ARG A 133 -6.80 2.07 7.56
N VAL A 134 -6.61 2.05 6.25
CA VAL A 134 -6.20 3.22 5.46
C VAL A 134 -7.06 3.35 4.22
N TRP A 135 -7.16 4.58 3.71
CA TRP A 135 -7.79 4.86 2.44
C TRP A 135 -6.82 5.62 1.55
N ARG A 136 -6.82 5.27 0.27
CA ARG A 136 -5.88 5.82 -0.71
C ARG A 136 -6.60 6.34 -1.94
N ASN A 137 -6.01 7.37 -2.53
CA ASN A 137 -6.31 7.80 -3.89
C ASN A 137 -5.34 7.12 -4.85
N ILE A 138 -5.88 6.52 -5.90
CA ILE A 138 -5.18 6.10 -7.10
C ILE A 138 -5.59 7.08 -8.20
N GLU A 139 -4.67 7.97 -8.58
CA GLU A 139 -4.85 8.91 -9.68
C GLU A 139 -4.50 8.25 -11.02
N GLU A 140 -4.90 8.82 -12.16
CA GLU A 140 -4.52 8.30 -13.48
C GLU A 140 -3.00 8.31 -13.73
N THR A 141 -2.31 9.33 -13.21
CA THR A 141 -0.84 9.45 -13.30
C THR A 141 -0.16 8.22 -12.70
N ASP A 142 0.77 7.61 -13.46
CA ASP A 142 1.49 6.38 -13.12
C ASP A 142 0.62 5.12 -12.97
N ASN A 143 -0.64 5.17 -13.43
CA ASN A 143 -1.64 4.10 -13.33
C ASN A 143 -2.47 3.95 -14.63
N GLU A 144 -1.89 4.22 -15.78
CA GLU A 144 -2.61 4.40 -17.05
C GLU A 144 -3.50 3.20 -17.40
N GLU A 145 -3.07 1.97 -17.15
CA GLU A 145 -3.87 0.76 -17.45
C GLU A 145 -5.17 0.66 -16.65
N LEU A 146 -5.26 1.24 -15.45
CA LEU A 146 -6.49 1.27 -14.65
C LEU A 146 -7.57 2.16 -15.28
N PHE A 147 -7.17 3.26 -15.90
CA PHE A 147 -8.07 4.29 -16.45
C PHE A 147 -8.22 4.19 -17.97
N LYS A 148 -7.38 3.38 -18.63
CA LYS A 148 -7.39 3.18 -20.09
C LYS A 148 -8.77 2.85 -20.62
N LYS A 149 -9.35 3.79 -21.35
CA LYS A 149 -10.70 3.69 -21.96
C LYS A 149 -11.79 3.33 -20.94
N ASP A 150 -11.60 3.69 -19.68
CA ASP A 150 -12.49 3.38 -18.55
C ASP A 150 -12.78 1.87 -18.38
N ARG A 151 -11.87 0.98 -18.79
CA ARG A 151 -12.13 -0.48 -18.81
C ARG A 151 -12.57 -1.03 -17.46
N LEU A 152 -11.90 -0.63 -16.37
CA LEU A 152 -12.23 -1.07 -15.03
C LEU A 152 -13.62 -0.57 -14.59
N PHE A 153 -13.92 0.70 -14.84
CA PHE A 153 -15.22 1.29 -14.49
C PHE A 153 -16.38 0.70 -15.29
N LYS A 154 -16.17 0.50 -16.59
CA LYS A 154 -17.14 -0.18 -17.47
C LYS A 154 -17.39 -1.61 -16.99
N LEU A 155 -16.36 -2.33 -16.55
CA LEU A 155 -16.53 -3.64 -15.94
C LEU A 155 -17.44 -3.58 -14.71
N PHE A 156 -17.25 -2.63 -13.80
CA PHE A 156 -18.13 -2.50 -12.63
C PHE A 156 -19.59 -2.22 -13.02
N CYS A 157 -19.80 -1.30 -13.97
CA CYS A 157 -21.12 -0.99 -14.49
C CYS A 157 -21.78 -2.21 -15.17
N ASP A 158 -21.04 -2.94 -16.00
CA ASP A 158 -21.54 -4.12 -16.71
C ASP A 158 -21.90 -5.27 -15.76
N LEU A 159 -21.14 -5.44 -14.67
CA LEU A 159 -21.45 -6.44 -13.65
C LEU A 159 -22.67 -6.05 -12.81
N ALA A 160 -22.81 -4.77 -12.48
CA ALA A 160 -23.96 -4.25 -11.74
C ALA A 160 -25.25 -4.33 -12.57
N ASP A 161 -25.20 -3.97 -13.86
CA ASP A 161 -26.34 -4.09 -14.79
C ASP A 161 -26.84 -5.54 -14.92
N LYS A 162 -25.91 -6.50 -14.86
CA LYS A 162 -26.21 -7.94 -14.88
C LYS A 162 -26.59 -8.51 -13.51
N ASN A 163 -26.70 -7.67 -12.47
CA ASN A 163 -26.90 -8.08 -11.08
C ASN A 163 -25.87 -9.14 -10.59
N SER A 164 -24.65 -9.11 -11.15
CA SER A 164 -23.56 -10.02 -10.77
C SER A 164 -22.80 -9.52 -9.54
N ILE A 165 -22.87 -8.22 -9.25
CA ILE A 165 -22.32 -7.60 -8.05
C ILE A 165 -23.31 -6.59 -7.47
N GLN A 166 -23.21 -6.35 -6.18
CA GLN A 166 -23.92 -5.26 -5.50
C GLN A 166 -23.06 -4.01 -5.47
N LEU A 167 -23.65 -2.85 -5.81
CA LEU A 167 -23.02 -1.55 -5.59
C LEU A 167 -23.43 -1.01 -4.23
N TYR A 168 -22.53 -0.27 -3.58
CA TYR A 168 -22.83 0.39 -2.31
C TYR A 168 -22.70 1.90 -2.46
N SER A 169 -23.54 2.63 -1.73
CA SER A 169 -23.53 4.08 -1.68
C SER A 169 -22.17 4.59 -1.20
N ALA A 170 -21.70 5.68 -1.80
CA ALA A 170 -20.51 6.40 -1.35
C ALA A 170 -20.80 7.41 -0.23
N GLN A 171 -22.04 7.49 0.30
CA GLN A 171 -22.35 8.39 1.41
C GLN A 171 -21.66 7.97 2.71
N ASN A 172 -21.34 6.68 2.83
CA ASN A 172 -20.46 6.16 3.86
C ASN A 172 -19.47 5.17 3.23
N ASP A 173 -18.38 4.91 3.93
CA ASP A 173 -17.35 3.97 3.51
C ASP A 173 -17.46 2.62 4.24
N GLU A 174 -18.61 2.31 4.84
CA GLU A 174 -18.89 1.06 5.57
C GLU A 174 -19.65 0.03 4.73
N PHE A 175 -20.03 0.38 3.50
CA PHE A 175 -20.59 -0.56 2.50
C PHE A 175 -21.90 -1.19 3.00
N THR A 176 -22.69 -0.44 3.77
CA THR A 176 -23.95 -0.91 4.36
C THR A 176 -25.17 -0.59 3.51
N ASP A 177 -25.07 0.49 2.74
CA ASP A 177 -26.21 1.07 2.03
C ASP A 177 -26.14 0.65 0.57
N GLU A 178 -26.97 -0.31 0.18
CA GLU A 178 -27.05 -0.79 -1.20
C GLU A 178 -27.47 0.34 -2.15
N LEU A 179 -26.82 0.41 -3.31
CA LEU A 179 -27.13 1.32 -4.39
C LEU A 179 -27.69 0.53 -5.58
N GLU A 180 -28.93 0.84 -5.96
CA GLU A 180 -29.53 0.33 -7.20
C GLU A 180 -28.78 0.92 -8.41
N TYR A 181 -28.30 0.04 -9.30
CA TYR A 181 -27.67 0.46 -10.53
C TYR A 181 -28.69 1.05 -11.51
N LYS A 182 -28.33 2.20 -12.09
CA LYS A 182 -29.14 2.94 -13.06
C LYS A 182 -28.26 3.36 -14.23
N GLN A 183 -28.42 2.71 -15.37
CA GLN A 183 -27.54 2.89 -16.53
C GLN A 183 -27.42 4.37 -16.95
N GLU A 184 -28.54 5.10 -16.93
CA GLU A 184 -28.60 6.53 -17.26
C GLU A 184 -27.74 7.41 -16.36
N LYS A 185 -27.50 7.00 -15.11
CA LYS A 185 -26.64 7.71 -14.16
C LYS A 185 -25.16 7.59 -14.55
N PHE A 186 -24.75 6.46 -15.13
CA PHE A 186 -23.32 6.12 -15.31
C PHE A 186 -22.85 6.13 -16.77
N LYS A 187 -23.76 6.09 -17.75
CA LYS A 187 -23.43 5.98 -19.19
C LYS A 187 -22.47 7.05 -19.72
N SER A 188 -22.53 8.26 -19.18
CA SER A 188 -21.72 9.42 -19.63
C SER A 188 -20.63 9.81 -18.63
N ILE A 189 -20.33 8.94 -17.66
CA ILE A 189 -19.32 9.19 -16.63
C ILE A 189 -17.99 8.55 -17.07
N SER A 190 -16.91 9.30 -16.91
CA SER A 190 -15.54 8.80 -16.99
C SER A 190 -14.84 9.14 -15.66
N PRO A 191 -14.33 8.13 -14.92
CA PRO A 191 -13.63 8.36 -13.67
C PRO A 191 -12.27 9.02 -13.88
N ILE A 192 -11.90 9.87 -12.93
CA ILE A 192 -10.60 10.56 -12.90
C ILE A 192 -9.63 9.95 -11.88
N ARG A 193 -10.17 9.26 -10.87
CA ARG A 193 -9.41 8.55 -9.83
C ARG A 193 -10.21 7.40 -9.26
N CYS A 194 -9.54 6.50 -8.55
CA CYS A 194 -10.17 5.50 -7.70
C CYS A 194 -9.75 5.75 -6.25
N GLN A 195 -10.71 5.70 -5.33
CA GLN A 195 -10.41 5.51 -3.92
C GLN A 195 -10.40 4.03 -3.60
N ILE A 196 -9.53 3.61 -2.70
CA ILE A 196 -9.53 2.27 -2.14
C ILE A 196 -9.52 2.32 -0.63
N LYS A 197 -10.22 1.37 0.00
CA LYS A 197 -10.21 1.13 1.45
C LYS A 197 -9.40 -0.14 1.70
N GLU A 198 -8.43 -0.10 2.60
CA GLU A 198 -7.51 -1.21 2.88
C GLU A 198 -7.37 -1.48 4.37
N ASP A 199 -7.21 -2.74 4.74
CA ASP A 199 -6.74 -3.14 6.06
C ASP A 199 -5.30 -3.62 5.97
N VAL A 200 -4.45 -3.04 6.81
CA VAL A 200 -3.08 -3.47 7.05
C VAL A 200 -3.04 -4.17 8.39
N PHE A 201 -2.45 -5.36 8.47
CA PHE A 201 -2.37 -6.10 9.72
C PHE A 201 -1.11 -6.94 9.81
N PHE A 202 -0.63 -7.13 11.04
CA PHE A 202 0.50 -8.00 11.35
C PHE A 202 -0.01 -9.33 11.88
N ASP A 203 0.28 -10.40 11.14
CA ASP A 203 -0.09 -11.77 11.45
C ASP A 203 1.08 -12.46 12.17
N THR A 204 0.87 -12.86 13.43
CA THR A 204 1.92 -13.49 14.24
C THR A 204 2.23 -14.92 13.85
N ASP A 205 1.33 -15.62 13.15
CA ASP A 205 1.62 -16.98 12.71
C ASP A 205 2.57 -16.96 11.52
N ARG A 206 2.43 -15.97 10.62
CA ARG A 206 3.34 -15.80 9.48
C ARG A 206 4.52 -14.87 9.75
N MET A 207 4.46 -14.16 10.88
CA MET A 207 5.44 -13.14 11.25
C MET A 207 5.66 -12.09 10.14
N GLU A 208 4.59 -11.60 9.53
CA GLU A 208 4.61 -10.70 8.38
C GLU A 208 3.42 -9.71 8.43
N MET A 209 3.62 -8.49 7.92
CA MET A 209 2.55 -7.53 7.68
C MET A 209 1.92 -7.76 6.30
N GLU A 210 0.60 -7.83 6.25
CA GLU A 210 -0.17 -7.94 5.02
C GLU A 210 -1.13 -6.75 4.87
N THR A 211 -1.28 -6.27 3.64
CA THR A 211 -2.28 -5.28 3.27
C THR A 211 -3.31 -5.91 2.35
N ARG A 212 -4.59 -5.81 2.72
CA ARG A 212 -5.72 -6.27 1.90
C ARG A 212 -6.62 -5.12 1.52
N ILE A 213 -6.90 -5.01 0.23
CA ILE A 213 -7.91 -4.07 -0.28
C ILE A 213 -9.28 -4.66 0.01
N ILE A 214 -10.15 -3.87 0.65
CA ILE A 214 -11.53 -4.20 0.98
C ILE A 214 -12.43 -3.86 -0.20
N GLY A 215 -12.26 -2.66 -0.75
CA GLY A 215 -13.12 -2.19 -1.83
C GLY A 215 -12.58 -0.98 -2.57
N ILE A 216 -13.22 -0.70 -3.69
CA ILE A 216 -12.82 0.30 -4.68
C ILE A 216 -14.01 1.22 -4.91
N CYS A 217 -13.76 2.53 -4.97
CA CYS A 217 -14.73 3.56 -5.31
C CYS A 217 -14.23 4.41 -6.46
N PRO A 218 -14.83 4.32 -7.65
CA PRO A 218 -14.54 5.24 -8.74
C PRO A 218 -15.02 6.65 -8.38
N VAL A 219 -14.23 7.65 -8.73
CA VAL A 219 -14.57 9.07 -8.56
C VAL A 219 -14.51 9.76 -9.90
N ALA A 220 -15.50 10.60 -10.19
CA ALA A 220 -15.55 11.41 -11.42
C ALA A 220 -15.73 12.90 -11.12
N ALA A 221 -15.24 13.74 -12.02
CA ALA A 221 -15.55 15.17 -11.99
C ALA A 221 -16.94 15.42 -12.61
N ILE A 222 -17.91 15.78 -11.78
CA ILE A 222 -19.28 16.10 -12.20
C ILE A 222 -19.57 17.55 -11.83
N ASN A 223 -19.85 18.38 -12.84
CA ASN A 223 -20.03 19.83 -12.70
C ASN A 223 -18.84 20.53 -12.01
N GLY A 224 -17.62 20.09 -12.34
CA GLY A 224 -16.38 20.65 -11.79
C GLY A 224 -16.11 20.28 -10.33
N LYS A 225 -16.82 19.30 -9.78
CA LYS A 225 -16.59 18.77 -8.43
C LYS A 225 -16.34 17.29 -8.49
N ASP A 226 -15.35 16.83 -7.73
CA ASP A 226 -15.15 15.42 -7.46
C ASP A 226 -16.38 14.82 -6.78
N GLN A 227 -16.88 13.73 -7.33
CA GLN A 227 -17.98 12.96 -6.79
C GLN A 227 -17.64 11.48 -6.76
N GLU A 228 -17.65 10.92 -5.55
CA GLU A 228 -17.57 9.48 -5.32
C GLU A 228 -18.85 8.82 -5.84
N LEU A 229 -18.69 7.79 -6.69
CA LEU A 229 -19.82 7.24 -7.43
C LEU A 229 -20.53 6.12 -6.67
N PHE A 230 -19.76 5.12 -6.24
CA PHE A 230 -20.21 3.94 -5.50
C PHE A 230 -19.01 3.11 -5.03
N TRP A 231 -19.18 2.33 -3.97
CA TRP A 231 -18.23 1.31 -3.55
C TRP A 231 -18.57 -0.05 -4.15
N VAL A 232 -17.53 -0.82 -4.50
CA VAL A 232 -17.59 -2.26 -4.79
C VAL A 232 -16.65 -3.01 -3.86
N TYR A 233 -17.09 -4.13 -3.29
CA TYR A 233 -16.20 -5.02 -2.55
C TYR A 233 -15.25 -5.70 -3.52
N LEU A 234 -13.95 -5.69 -3.21
CA LEU A 234 -12.95 -6.35 -4.05
C LEU A 234 -13.20 -7.86 -4.12
N SER A 235 -13.63 -8.49 -3.01
CA SER A 235 -13.95 -9.92 -2.93
C SER A 235 -14.92 -10.38 -4.02
N ASP A 236 -15.91 -9.56 -4.33
CA ASP A 236 -17.04 -9.92 -5.20
C ASP A 236 -16.66 -9.78 -6.68
N ILE A 237 -15.57 -9.06 -6.97
CA ILE A 237 -15.12 -8.79 -8.34
C ILE A 237 -13.83 -9.52 -8.70
N ARG A 238 -13.12 -10.18 -7.77
CA ARG A 238 -11.79 -10.79 -8.03
C ARG A 238 -11.78 -11.72 -9.23
N GLU A 239 -12.73 -12.65 -9.33
CA GLU A 239 -12.85 -13.58 -10.46
C GLU A 239 -13.07 -12.83 -11.80
N HIS A 240 -13.82 -11.72 -11.76
CA HIS A 240 -14.05 -10.91 -12.95
C HIS A 240 -12.80 -10.12 -13.34
N LEU A 241 -12.07 -9.57 -12.36
CA LEU A 241 -10.81 -8.87 -12.58
C LEU A 241 -9.72 -9.80 -13.14
N ALA A 242 -9.68 -11.04 -12.68
CA ALA A 242 -8.76 -12.08 -13.16
C ALA A 242 -8.95 -12.43 -14.65
N LYS A 243 -10.13 -12.15 -15.21
CA LYS A 243 -10.43 -12.41 -16.63
C LYS A 243 -10.08 -11.24 -17.56
N HIS A 244 -9.56 -10.15 -17.01
CA HIS A 244 -9.28 -8.92 -17.76
C HIS A 244 -7.78 -8.62 -17.77
N ASP A 245 -7.17 -8.88 -18.93
CA ASP A 245 -5.76 -8.66 -19.13
C ASP A 245 -5.37 -7.17 -19.12
N ILE A 246 -4.19 -6.89 -18.58
CA ILE A 246 -3.53 -5.59 -18.58
C ILE A 246 -2.09 -5.74 -19.05
N LYS A 247 -1.41 -4.61 -19.25
CA LYS A 247 0.03 -4.59 -19.54
C LYS A 247 0.76 -3.84 -18.44
N SER A 248 1.44 -4.55 -17.55
CA SER A 248 2.36 -3.89 -16.61
C SER A 248 3.71 -3.63 -17.28
N ASP A 249 4.21 -2.41 -17.10
CA ASP A 249 5.56 -2.02 -17.52
C ASP A 249 6.63 -2.39 -16.47
N PHE A 250 6.22 -2.84 -15.27
CA PHE A 250 7.12 -2.97 -14.12
C PHE A 250 7.46 -4.41 -13.79
N TRP A 251 6.46 -5.30 -13.85
CA TRP A 251 6.64 -6.67 -13.43
C TRP A 251 5.86 -7.63 -14.32
N GLU A 252 6.58 -8.48 -15.06
CA GLU A 252 6.01 -9.44 -16.02
C GLU A 252 5.00 -10.42 -15.41
N ARG A 253 5.00 -10.53 -14.08
CA ARG A 253 4.04 -11.35 -13.33
C ARG A 253 2.63 -10.75 -13.34
N ILE A 254 2.51 -9.44 -13.53
CA ILE A 254 1.25 -8.71 -13.49
C ILE A 254 0.57 -8.78 -14.86
N LYS A 255 -0.46 -9.62 -14.96
CA LYS A 255 -1.13 -9.92 -16.24
C LYS A 255 -2.58 -9.47 -16.27
N THR A 256 -3.24 -9.43 -15.12
CA THR A 256 -4.68 -9.15 -15.00
C THR A 256 -4.93 -7.98 -14.05
N PHE A 257 -6.14 -7.41 -14.07
CA PHE A 257 -6.51 -6.41 -13.05
C PHE A 257 -6.41 -6.99 -11.62
N ASP A 258 -6.73 -8.27 -11.42
CA ASP A 258 -6.61 -8.89 -10.09
C ASP A 258 -5.14 -8.93 -9.64
N ASP A 259 -4.21 -9.31 -10.53
CA ASP A 259 -2.78 -9.30 -10.22
C ASP A 259 -2.31 -7.91 -9.79
N LEU A 260 -2.75 -6.87 -10.50
CA LEU A 260 -2.38 -5.48 -10.19
C LEU A 260 -2.83 -5.10 -8.78
N PHE A 261 -4.05 -5.45 -8.36
CA PHE A 261 -4.53 -5.15 -7.02
C PHE A 261 -3.86 -6.03 -5.95
N PHE A 262 -3.70 -7.32 -6.22
CA PHE A 262 -3.08 -8.28 -5.31
C PHE A 262 -1.62 -7.95 -5.02
N PHE A 263 -0.83 -7.65 -6.07
CA PHE A 263 0.57 -7.26 -5.98
C PHE A 263 0.77 -5.75 -5.89
N ARG A 264 -0.30 -4.99 -5.63
CA ARG A 264 -0.26 -3.55 -5.40
C ARG A 264 0.53 -2.77 -6.46
N ASP A 265 0.42 -3.18 -7.72
CA ASP A 265 1.16 -2.58 -8.83
C ASP A 265 0.51 -1.28 -9.31
N PHE A 266 0.29 -0.35 -8.37
CA PHE A 266 -0.32 0.95 -8.60
C PHE A 266 0.35 2.03 -7.74
N ALA A 267 0.50 3.23 -8.29
CA ALA A 267 0.86 4.42 -7.55
C ALA A 267 -0.35 4.92 -6.75
N SER A 268 -0.14 5.35 -5.50
CA SER A 268 -1.24 5.85 -4.67
C SER A 268 -0.75 6.76 -3.54
N SER A 269 -1.67 7.55 -2.99
CA SER A 269 -1.43 8.39 -1.81
C SER A 269 -2.50 8.15 -0.75
N ILE A 270 -2.09 8.09 0.52
CA ILE A 270 -3.02 7.95 1.64
C ILE A 270 -3.74 9.29 1.85
N TYR A 271 -5.07 9.28 1.93
CA TYR A 271 -5.88 10.48 2.25
C TYR A 271 -6.65 10.36 3.57
N LYS A 272 -6.74 9.16 4.15
CA LYS A 272 -7.40 8.89 5.43
C LYS A 272 -6.78 7.66 6.09
N GLU A 273 -6.76 7.65 7.42
CA GLU A 273 -6.42 6.48 8.23
C GLU A 273 -7.43 6.31 9.37
N SER A 274 -7.54 5.11 9.92
CA SER A 274 -8.30 4.88 11.15
C SER A 274 -7.62 5.63 12.29
N ASN A 275 -8.25 6.71 12.73
CA ASN A 275 -7.83 7.56 13.83
C ASN A 275 -9.01 7.83 14.77
N HIS A 276 -8.72 8.36 15.96
CA HIS A 276 -9.73 8.59 17.00
C HIS A 276 -10.91 9.46 16.52
N ASN A 277 -10.67 10.38 15.58
CA ASN A 277 -11.67 11.33 15.11
C ASN A 277 -12.37 10.88 13.82
N GLY A 278 -11.93 9.77 13.19
CA GLY A 278 -12.42 9.29 11.90
C GLY A 278 -12.24 10.27 10.73
N LYS A 279 -11.39 11.29 10.87
CA LYS A 279 -11.26 12.39 9.90
C LYS A 279 -10.21 12.09 8.82
N PRO A 280 -10.43 12.50 7.55
CA PRO A 280 -9.40 12.46 6.50
C PRO A 280 -8.30 13.50 6.78
N ILE A 281 -7.16 13.36 6.11
CA ILE A 281 -5.97 14.22 6.28
C ILE A 281 -6.31 15.69 6.03
N GLU A 282 -7.04 15.97 4.95
CA GLU A 282 -7.47 17.32 4.56
C GLU A 282 -8.32 18.05 5.63
N ALA A 283 -8.91 17.32 6.57
CA ALA A 283 -9.71 17.93 7.64
C ALA A 283 -8.83 18.50 8.77
N TYR A 284 -7.54 18.21 8.79
CA TYR A 284 -6.59 18.70 9.80
C TYR A 284 -5.23 19.17 9.26
N LYS A 285 -4.95 18.96 7.97
CA LYS A 285 -3.78 19.45 7.24
C LYS A 285 -4.18 20.29 6.03
N GLN A 286 -3.28 21.18 5.58
CA GLN A 286 -3.52 22.06 4.44
C GLN A 286 -2.35 22.01 3.45
N SER A 287 -2.67 22.15 2.16
CA SER A 287 -1.69 22.28 1.07
C SER A 287 -0.59 21.20 1.15
N ASP A 288 0.68 21.60 1.12
CA ASP A 288 1.84 20.70 1.10
C ASP A 288 1.94 19.80 2.36
N GLU A 289 1.32 20.18 3.47
CA GLU A 289 1.31 19.33 4.68
C GLU A 289 0.48 18.05 4.50
N ILE A 290 -0.44 18.02 3.53
CA ILE A 290 -1.25 16.83 3.25
C ILE A 290 -0.35 15.71 2.73
N ALA A 291 0.54 16.02 1.79
CA ALA A 291 1.47 15.04 1.23
C ALA A 291 2.47 14.55 2.28
N LEU A 292 2.99 15.45 3.12
CA LEU A 292 3.89 15.09 4.22
C LEU A 292 3.21 14.21 5.27
N GLU A 293 1.94 14.46 5.58
CA GLU A 293 1.17 13.63 6.51
C GLU A 293 0.85 12.25 5.91
N ALA A 294 0.54 12.17 4.62
CA ALA A 294 0.37 10.91 3.91
C ALA A 294 1.66 10.07 3.95
N GLU A 295 2.81 10.71 3.69
CA GLU A 295 4.14 10.10 3.79
C GLU A 295 4.45 9.62 5.21
N ARG A 296 4.16 10.45 6.22
CA ARG A 296 4.32 10.09 7.63
C ARG A 296 3.53 8.83 7.99
N ILE A 297 2.30 8.70 7.49
CA ILE A 297 1.45 7.53 7.74
C ILE A 297 2.03 6.29 7.04
N GLU A 298 2.44 6.40 5.77
CA GLU A 298 3.08 5.33 5.01
C GLU A 298 4.32 4.78 5.73
N MET A 299 5.24 5.68 6.11
CA MET A 299 6.47 5.29 6.80
C MET A 299 6.20 4.74 8.20
N ALA A 300 5.18 5.24 8.90
CA ALA A 300 4.77 4.69 10.19
C ALA A 300 4.29 3.24 10.09
N ILE A 301 3.64 2.84 8.98
CA ILE A 301 3.21 1.45 8.75
C ILE A 301 4.43 0.53 8.57
N ILE A 302 5.37 0.90 7.70
CA ILE A 302 6.61 0.12 7.47
C ILE A 302 7.42 0.01 8.76
N ASN A 303 7.62 1.13 9.46
CA ASN A 303 8.35 1.14 10.72
C ASN A 303 7.63 0.31 11.80
N LYS A 304 6.29 0.29 11.81
CA LYS A 304 5.52 -0.52 12.76
C LYS A 304 5.79 -2.02 12.58
N GLU A 305 5.88 -2.48 11.35
CA GLU A 305 6.28 -3.87 11.07
C GLU A 305 7.68 -4.17 11.61
N ILE A 306 8.65 -3.30 11.31
CA ILE A 306 10.04 -3.43 11.79
C ILE A 306 10.08 -3.51 13.32
N ASP A 307 9.34 -2.63 14.01
CA ASP A 307 9.28 -2.62 15.48
C ASP A 307 8.64 -3.90 16.04
N LEU A 308 7.59 -4.42 15.39
CA LEU A 308 6.95 -5.67 15.80
C LEU A 308 7.90 -6.86 15.62
N LEU A 309 8.59 -6.96 14.48
CA LEU A 309 9.59 -7.98 14.22
C LEU A 309 10.76 -7.94 15.21
N LEU A 310 11.31 -6.75 15.46
CA LEU A 310 12.37 -6.55 16.47
C LEU A 310 11.92 -6.93 17.88
N SER A 311 10.65 -6.67 18.22
CA SER A 311 10.12 -6.99 19.55
C SER A 311 9.88 -8.50 19.75
N LEU A 312 9.57 -9.22 18.67
CA LEU A 312 9.24 -10.65 18.70
C LEU A 312 10.47 -11.55 18.51
N ALA A 313 11.56 -11.02 17.95
CA ALA A 313 12.81 -11.73 17.75
C ALA A 313 13.74 -11.72 18.99
N ARG A 314 13.34 -11.05 20.08
CA ARG A 314 14.09 -10.95 21.34
C ARG A 314 13.54 -11.93 22.37
#